data_AF-A0A959KQM7-F1
#
_entry.id   AF-A0A959KQM7-F1
#
_cell.length_a   1.000
_cell.length_b   1.000
_cell.length_c   1.000
_cell.angle_alpha   90.00
_cell.angle_beta   90.00
_cell.angle_gamma   90.00
#
_symmetry.space_group_name_H-M   'P 1'
#
loop_
_entity.id
_entity.type
_entity.pdbx_description
1 polymer ?
#
loop_
_entity_poly.entity_id
_entity_poly.type
_entity_poly.pdbx_seq_one_letter_code
_entity_poly.pdbx_strand_id
1 'polypeptide(L)'
;MDLIDEAAAKLRLELDSVPEEIDEWDRKVRQLEIEREAIKREKHDKKLKLINEQIANAKEKRDSIRAAWKNEKEIVDTVQNIKKKIEELEMEAQRAERNSDFETVAKIRYGQLQEQQAMLKAAEEKLDKLPEENRFTNEEVTADEIAEVVSRWTGIPVSKMMQSEKDKLLHLEDEL
;
A
#
# COMPACT_ATOMS: atom_id res chain seq x y z
N MET A 1 -21.43 -2.82 -15.31
CA MET A 1 -20.29 -2.03 -14.86
C MET A 1 -20.69 -1.53 -13.49
N ASP A 2 -20.33 -2.31 -12.48
CA ASP A 2 -20.85 -2.20 -11.11
C ASP A 2 -20.21 -1.04 -10.35
N LEU A 3 -20.94 -0.47 -9.40
CA LEU A 3 -20.47 0.54 -8.42
C LEU A 3 -19.17 0.11 -7.69
N ILE A 4 -18.88 -1.19 -7.67
CA ILE A 4 -17.68 -1.81 -7.11
C ILE A 4 -16.43 -1.50 -7.95
N ASP A 5 -16.54 -1.52 -9.29
CA ASP A 5 -15.43 -1.15 -10.18
C ASP A 5 -15.11 0.34 -10.05
N GLU A 6 -16.12 1.17 -9.77
CA GLU A 6 -15.98 2.62 -9.61
C GLU A 6 -15.30 2.97 -8.26
N ALA A 7 -15.66 2.27 -7.18
CA ALA A 7 -14.99 2.40 -5.88
C ALA A 7 -13.53 1.92 -5.94
N ALA A 8 -13.27 0.75 -6.54
CA ALA A 8 -11.91 0.22 -6.71
C ALA A 8 -11.04 1.11 -7.63
N ALA A 9 -11.64 1.71 -8.67
CA ALA A 9 -10.94 2.65 -9.55
C ALA A 9 -10.61 3.97 -8.86
N LYS A 10 -11.52 4.49 -8.02
CA LYS A 10 -11.29 5.70 -7.22
C LYS A 10 -10.20 5.48 -6.18
N LEU A 11 -10.23 4.34 -5.47
CA LEU A 11 -9.21 3.96 -4.49
C LEU A 11 -7.83 3.86 -5.14
N ARG A 12 -7.76 3.29 -6.35
CA ARG A 12 -6.52 3.18 -7.14
C ARG A 12 -5.97 4.55 -7.56
N LEU A 13 -6.86 5.49 -7.90
CA LEU A 13 -6.50 6.84 -8.31
C LEU A 13 -5.94 7.65 -7.13
N GLU A 14 -6.53 7.48 -5.94
CA GLU A 14 -6.02 8.07 -4.70
C GLU A 14 -4.67 7.47 -4.29
N LEU A 15 -4.49 6.14 -4.40
CA LEU A 15 -3.22 5.47 -4.09
C LEU A 15 -2.07 5.86 -5.03
N ASP A 16 -2.38 6.12 -6.30
CA ASP A 16 -1.39 6.56 -7.29
C ASP A 16 -1.12 8.07 -7.24
N SER A 17 -1.92 8.82 -6.49
CA SER A 17 -1.75 10.27 -6.34
C SER A 17 -0.63 10.62 -5.36
N VAL A 18 0.07 11.72 -5.65
CA VAL A 18 1.06 12.27 -4.74
C VAL A 18 0.33 12.80 -3.50
N PRO A 19 0.78 12.48 -2.27
CA PRO A 19 0.20 13.01 -1.05
C PRO A 19 0.03 14.52 -1.10
N GLU A 20 -1.12 15.01 -0.62
CA GLU A 20 -1.45 16.44 -0.64
C GLU A 20 -0.38 17.28 0.05
N GLU A 21 0.20 16.76 1.13
CA GLU A 21 1.31 17.40 1.85
C GLU A 21 2.54 17.64 0.95
N ILE A 22 2.91 16.68 0.07
CA ILE A 22 4.02 16.86 -0.87
C ILE A 22 3.69 17.93 -1.91
N ASP A 23 2.44 17.96 -2.42
CA ASP A 23 2.02 18.98 -3.39
C ASP A 23 1.99 20.38 -2.76
N GLU A 24 1.57 20.52 -1.50
CA GLU A 24 1.64 21.78 -0.75
C GLU A 24 3.07 22.30 -0.65
N TRP A 25 4.03 21.43 -0.28
CA TRP A 25 5.43 21.81 -0.23
C TRP A 25 5.99 22.16 -1.62
N ASP A 26 5.61 21.44 -2.68
CA ASP A 26 6.02 21.76 -4.06
C ASP A 26 5.43 23.10 -4.55
N ARG A 27 4.19 23.43 -4.18
CA ARG A 27 3.58 24.74 -4.46
C ARG A 27 4.32 25.85 -3.71
N LYS A 28 4.66 25.62 -2.44
CA LYS A 28 5.39 26.58 -1.61
C LYS A 28 6.81 26.83 -2.12
N VAL A 29 7.53 25.79 -2.54
CA VAL A 29 8.85 25.92 -3.18
C VAL A 29 8.74 26.74 -4.46
N ARG A 30 7.75 26.47 -5.31
CA ARG A 30 7.52 27.26 -6.54
C ARG A 30 7.26 28.73 -6.27
N GLN A 31 6.42 29.04 -5.27
CA GLN A 31 6.14 30.43 -4.89
C GLN A 31 7.41 31.17 -4.43
N LEU A 32 8.20 30.54 -3.55
CA LEU A 32 9.45 31.12 -3.07
C LEU A 32 10.49 31.30 -4.19
N GLU A 33 10.52 30.39 -5.17
CA GLU A 33 11.40 30.51 -6.33
C GLU A 33 11.03 31.70 -7.24
N ILE A 34 9.74 31.97 -7.43
CA ILE A 34 9.24 33.15 -8.15
C ILE A 34 9.59 34.42 -7.38
N GLU A 35 9.37 34.44 -6.06
CA GLU A 35 9.69 35.59 -5.20
C GLU A 35 11.20 35.89 -5.21
N ARG A 36 12.04 34.84 -5.18
CA ARG A 36 13.49 34.95 -5.33
C ARG A 36 13.88 35.65 -6.63
N GLU A 37 13.22 35.30 -7.74
CA GLU A 37 13.53 35.86 -9.05
C GLU A 37 13.12 37.33 -9.18
N ALA A 38 11.99 37.71 -8.57
CA ALA A 38 11.57 39.10 -8.45
C ALA A 38 12.58 39.94 -7.63
N ILE A 39 12.96 39.46 -6.44
CA ILE A 39 13.89 40.16 -5.54
C ILE A 39 15.31 40.24 -6.09
N LYS A 40 15.72 39.26 -6.90
CA LYS A 40 17.00 39.30 -7.61
C LYS A 40 17.10 40.50 -8.56
N ARG A 41 15.98 40.93 -9.16
CA ARG A 41 15.92 42.14 -10.00
C ARG A 41 16.02 43.43 -9.20
N GLU A 42 15.54 43.42 -7.96
CA GLU A 42 15.54 44.56 -7.03
C GLU A 42 16.87 44.73 -6.25
N LYS A 43 17.83 43.79 -6.38
CA LYS A 43 19.15 43.80 -5.73
C LYS A 43 19.13 43.90 -4.19
N HIS A 44 18.10 43.33 -3.55
CA HIS A 44 17.99 43.28 -2.09
C HIS A 44 18.69 42.05 -1.49
N ASP A 45 19.98 42.18 -1.18
CA ASP A 45 20.86 41.06 -0.81
C ASP A 45 20.47 40.34 0.50
N LYS A 46 19.94 41.07 1.50
CA LYS A 46 19.45 40.48 2.77
C LYS A 46 18.18 39.64 2.60
N LYS A 47 17.22 40.12 1.80
CA LYS A 47 15.98 39.39 1.52
C LYS A 47 16.23 38.15 0.67
N LEU A 48 17.16 38.25 -0.28
CA LEU A 48 17.55 37.14 -1.14
C LEU A 48 18.17 35.97 -0.34
N LYS A 49 18.98 36.27 0.67
CA LYS A 49 19.50 35.24 1.60
C LYS A 49 18.39 34.54 2.38
N LEU A 50 17.46 35.30 2.95
CA LEU A 50 16.33 34.76 3.71
C LEU A 50 15.45 33.83 2.85
N ILE A 51 15.15 34.22 1.61
CA ILE A 51 14.34 33.40 0.71
C ILE A 51 15.08 32.14 0.29
N ASN A 52 16.39 32.21 0.03
CA ASN A 52 17.18 31.02 -0.27
C ASN A 52 17.17 30.02 0.91
N GLU A 53 17.24 30.51 2.14
CA GLU A 53 17.12 29.68 3.35
C GLU A 53 15.73 29.05 3.47
N GLN A 54 14.66 29.83 3.21
CA GLN A 54 13.30 29.31 3.20
C GLN A 54 13.07 28.26 2.10
N ILE A 55 13.65 28.45 0.90
CA ILE A 55 13.61 27.46 -0.18
C ILE A 55 14.34 26.18 0.24
N ALA A 56 15.52 26.29 0.86
CA ALA A 56 16.28 25.13 1.32
C ALA A 56 15.49 24.33 2.36
N ASN A 57 14.94 25.01 3.38
CA ASN A 57 14.13 24.37 4.42
C ASN A 57 12.85 23.72 3.84
N ALA A 58 12.19 24.38 2.88
CA ALA A 58 11.00 23.83 2.22
C ALA A 58 11.32 22.61 1.34
N LYS A 59 12.46 22.63 0.65
CA LYS A 59 12.94 21.48 -0.14
C LYS A 59 13.32 20.30 0.74
N GLU A 60 14.01 20.54 1.85
CA GLU A 60 14.38 19.50 2.80
C GLU A 60 13.15 18.80 3.39
N LYS A 61 12.14 19.58 3.83
CA LYS A 61 10.87 19.03 4.30
C LYS A 61 10.17 18.21 3.21
N ARG A 62 10.01 18.77 2.01
CA ARG A 62 9.44 18.04 0.88
C ARG A 62 10.15 16.72 0.61
N ASP A 63 11.48 16.75 0.58
CA ASP A 63 12.30 15.58 0.22
C ASP A 63 12.22 14.50 1.30
N SER A 64 12.13 14.88 2.58
CA SER A 64 11.91 13.93 3.68
C SER A 64 10.56 13.21 3.57
N ILE A 65 9.48 13.96 3.35
CA ILE A 65 8.12 13.44 3.19
C ILE A 65 8.01 12.56 1.93
N ARG A 66 8.61 13.01 0.83
CA ARG A 66 8.67 12.25 -0.44
C ARG A 66 9.44 10.94 -0.29
N ALA A 67 10.53 10.92 0.49
CA ALA A 67 11.29 9.70 0.74
C ALA A 67 10.46 8.69 1.54
N ALA A 68 9.76 9.16 2.58
CA ALA A 68 8.87 8.32 3.38
C ALA A 68 7.72 7.74 2.53
N TRP A 69 7.02 8.59 1.75
CA TRP A 69 5.99 8.15 0.83
C TRP A 69 6.49 7.15 -0.21
N LYS A 70 7.68 7.38 -0.79
CA LYS A 70 8.24 6.45 -1.77
C LYS A 70 8.53 5.08 -1.16
N ASN A 71 9.06 5.05 0.06
CA ASN A 71 9.32 3.81 0.79
C ASN A 71 8.02 3.04 1.07
N GLU A 72 6.99 3.74 1.53
CA GLU A 72 5.67 3.16 1.74
C GLU A 72 5.07 2.64 0.43
N LYS A 73 5.12 3.43 -0.65
CA LYS A 73 4.64 3.04 -1.98
C LYS A 73 5.33 1.77 -2.47
N GLU A 74 6.65 1.66 -2.32
CA GLU A 74 7.39 0.45 -2.70
C GLU A 74 6.88 -0.78 -1.93
N ILE A 75 6.60 -0.65 -0.63
CA ILE A 75 6.06 -1.74 0.18
C ILE A 75 4.64 -2.10 -0.28
N VAL A 76 3.77 -1.12 -0.47
CA VAL A 76 2.40 -1.34 -0.96
C VAL A 76 2.40 -1.99 -2.34
N ASP A 77 3.27 -1.55 -3.26
CA ASP A 77 3.44 -2.14 -4.59
C ASP A 77 3.90 -3.60 -4.49
N THR A 78 4.81 -3.93 -3.55
CA THR A 78 5.21 -5.33 -3.33
C THR A 78 4.06 -6.18 -2.83
N VAL A 79 3.26 -5.68 -1.87
CA VAL A 79 2.07 -6.37 -1.35
C VAL A 79 1.07 -6.63 -2.49
N GLN A 80 0.77 -5.62 -3.31
CA GLN A 80 -0.15 -5.76 -4.43
C GLN A 80 0.35 -6.77 -5.47
N ASN A 81 1.65 -6.78 -5.78
CA ASN A 81 2.22 -7.72 -6.74
C ASN A 81 2.20 -9.16 -6.21
N ILE A 82 2.47 -9.37 -4.91
CA ILE A 82 2.36 -10.70 -4.29
C ILE A 82 0.90 -11.19 -4.34
N LYS A 83 -0.08 -10.31 -4.06
CA LYS A 83 -1.51 -10.65 -4.15
C LYS A 83 -1.92 -11.07 -5.56
N LYS A 84 -1.51 -10.31 -6.59
CA LYS A 84 -1.74 -10.70 -7.99
C LYS A 84 -1.10 -12.06 -8.31
N LYS A 85 0.08 -12.33 -7.77
CA LYS A 85 0.76 -13.62 -7.98
C LYS A 85 0.01 -14.78 -7.32
N ILE A 86 -0.54 -14.57 -6.13
CA ILE A 86 -1.41 -15.56 -5.46
C ILE A 86 -2.65 -15.84 -6.32
N GLU A 87 -3.30 -14.80 -6.82
CA GLU A 87 -4.48 -14.94 -7.68
C GLU A 87 -4.16 -15.70 -8.98
N GLU A 88 -3.04 -15.39 -9.64
CA GLU A 88 -2.56 -16.14 -10.81
C GLU A 88 -2.36 -17.62 -10.51
N LEU A 89 -1.70 -17.93 -9.39
CA LEU A 89 -1.45 -19.31 -8.94
C LEU A 89 -2.75 -20.04 -8.59
N GLU A 90 -3.71 -19.38 -7.96
CA GLU A 90 -5.03 -19.96 -7.67
C GLU A 90 -5.81 -20.29 -8.95
N MET A 91 -5.80 -19.38 -9.93
CA MET A 91 -6.39 -19.64 -11.24
C MET A 91 -5.71 -20.79 -11.97
N GLU A 92 -4.38 -20.89 -11.86
CA GLU A 92 -3.60 -21.98 -12.44
C GLU A 92 -3.93 -23.33 -11.77
N ALA A 93 -4.03 -23.35 -10.44
CA ALA A 93 -4.44 -24.54 -9.69
C ALA A 93 -5.86 -24.98 -10.07
N GLN A 94 -6.82 -24.05 -10.21
CA GLN A 94 -8.17 -24.38 -10.65
C GLN A 94 -8.21 -24.94 -12.08
N ARG A 95 -7.35 -24.43 -12.98
CA ARG A 95 -7.22 -24.98 -14.35
C ARG A 95 -6.65 -26.39 -14.32
N ALA A 96 -5.60 -26.63 -13.54
CA ALA A 96 -5.00 -27.94 -13.36
C ALA A 96 -6.00 -28.95 -12.76
N GLU A 97 -6.79 -28.54 -11.78
CA GLU A 97 -7.84 -29.35 -11.15
C GLU A 97 -8.90 -29.78 -12.17
N ARG A 98 -9.37 -28.86 -13.03
CA ARG A 98 -10.30 -29.20 -14.12
C ARG A 98 -9.71 -30.16 -15.15
N ASN A 99 -8.41 -30.10 -15.37
CA ASN A 99 -7.69 -31.00 -16.27
C ASN A 99 -7.30 -32.33 -15.59
N SER A 100 -7.72 -32.56 -14.35
CA SER A 100 -7.34 -33.73 -13.53
C SER A 100 -5.83 -33.88 -13.30
N ASP A 101 -5.08 -32.78 -13.42
CA ASP A 101 -3.64 -32.74 -13.11
C ASP A 101 -3.43 -32.41 -11.63
N PHE A 102 -3.62 -33.42 -10.78
CA PHE A 102 -3.52 -33.25 -9.33
C PHE A 102 -2.09 -33.05 -8.84
N GLU A 103 -1.08 -33.40 -9.65
CA GLU A 103 0.33 -33.19 -9.31
C GLU A 103 0.68 -31.69 -9.31
N THR A 104 0.25 -30.96 -10.34
CA THR A 104 0.44 -29.51 -10.41
C THR A 104 -0.41 -28.76 -9.37
N VAL A 105 -1.64 -29.22 -9.11
CA VAL A 105 -2.47 -28.66 -8.01
C VAL A 105 -1.76 -28.76 -6.67
N ALA A 106 -1.17 -29.92 -6.35
CA ALA A 106 -0.46 -30.12 -5.09
C ALA A 106 0.79 -29.23 -4.99
N LYS A 107 1.57 -29.11 -6.07
CA LYS A 107 2.75 -28.23 -6.12
C LYS A 107 2.40 -26.76 -5.93
N ILE A 108 1.30 -26.31 -6.53
CA ILE A 108 0.84 -24.92 -6.40
C ILE A 108 0.32 -24.67 -4.99
N ARG A 109 -0.64 -25.48 -4.50
CA ARG A 109 -1.30 -25.23 -3.21
C ARG A 109 -0.37 -25.40 -2.00
N TYR A 110 0.48 -26.43 -1.99
CA TYR A 110 1.34 -26.75 -0.84
C TYR A 110 2.79 -26.25 -0.99
N GLY A 111 3.14 -25.65 -2.13
CA GLY A 111 4.46 -25.08 -2.36
C GLY A 111 4.36 -23.59 -2.62
N GLN A 112 4.05 -23.24 -3.86
CA GLN A 112 4.15 -21.86 -4.35
C GLN A 112 3.18 -20.92 -3.62
N LEU A 113 1.96 -21.37 -3.35
CA LEU A 113 0.95 -20.53 -2.69
C LEU A 113 1.28 -20.29 -1.21
N GLN A 114 1.79 -21.31 -0.50
CA GLN A 114 2.29 -21.13 0.87
C GLN A 114 3.48 -20.18 0.94
N GLU A 115 4.42 -20.27 -0.02
CA GLU A 115 5.56 -19.37 -0.11
C GLU A 115 5.09 -17.92 -0.34
N GLN A 116 4.18 -17.69 -1.29
CA GLN A 116 3.64 -16.36 -1.57
C GLN A 116 2.84 -15.80 -0.38
N GLN A 117 2.07 -16.62 0.33
CA GLN A 117 1.37 -16.22 1.56
C GLN A 117 2.34 -15.84 2.69
N ALA A 118 3.46 -16.55 2.84
CA ALA A 118 4.49 -16.20 3.80
C ALA A 118 5.18 -14.87 3.44
N MET A 119 5.48 -14.66 2.14
CA MET A 119 6.00 -13.38 1.65
C MET A 119 5.02 -12.23 1.86
N LEU A 120 3.72 -12.48 1.64
CA LEU A 120 2.66 -11.51 1.87
C LEU A 120 2.63 -11.07 3.34
N LYS A 121 2.56 -12.03 4.28
CA LYS A 121 2.60 -11.73 5.72
C LYS A 121 3.84 -10.93 6.12
N ALA A 122 5.00 -11.30 5.58
CA ALA A 122 6.24 -10.57 5.86
C ALA A 122 6.23 -9.13 5.31
N ALA A 123 5.59 -8.89 4.17
CA ALA A 123 5.43 -7.57 3.59
C ALA A 123 4.40 -6.72 4.36
N GLU A 124 3.30 -7.33 4.80
CA GLU A 124 2.28 -6.70 5.67
C GLU A 124 2.87 -6.32 7.03
N GLU A 125 3.63 -7.21 7.67
CA GLU A 125 4.35 -6.86 8.90
C GLU A 125 5.35 -5.72 8.72
N LYS A 126 5.99 -5.63 7.56
CA LYS A 126 6.90 -4.52 7.26
C LYS A 126 6.11 -3.22 7.17
N LEU A 127 4.96 -3.24 6.52
CA LEU A 127 4.06 -2.09 6.42
C LEU A 127 3.55 -1.66 7.80
N ASP A 128 3.15 -2.61 8.65
CA ASP A 128 2.69 -2.33 10.00
C ASP A 128 3.77 -1.73 10.91
N LYS A 129 5.02 -2.11 10.68
CA LYS A 129 6.19 -1.57 11.39
C LYS A 129 6.59 -0.18 10.91
N LEU A 130 5.99 0.39 9.85
CA LEU A 130 6.23 1.79 9.52
C LEU A 130 5.64 2.69 10.62
N PRO A 131 6.39 3.74 11.04
CA PRO A 131 5.86 4.76 11.95
C PRO A 131 4.58 5.37 11.39
N GLU A 132 3.58 5.60 12.24
CA GLU A 132 2.33 6.27 11.85
C GLU A 132 2.59 7.65 11.22
N GLU A 133 3.63 8.37 11.67
CA GLU A 133 4.07 9.66 11.08
C GLU A 133 4.53 9.55 9.61
N ASN A 134 4.84 8.35 9.13
CA ASN A 134 5.26 8.09 7.75
C ASN A 134 4.20 7.31 6.95
N ARG A 135 2.99 7.12 7.49
CA ARG A 135 1.87 6.54 6.74
C ARG A 135 1.14 7.65 5.97
N PHE A 136 1.32 7.62 4.66
CA PHE A 136 0.56 8.43 3.70
C PHE A 136 -0.62 7.65 3.11
N THR A 137 -0.62 6.33 3.27
CA THR A 137 -1.80 5.54 2.94
C THR A 137 -2.86 5.79 4.02
N ASN A 138 -4.01 6.35 3.65
CA ASN A 138 -5.17 6.41 4.54
C ASN A 138 -5.49 4.98 5.02
N GLU A 139 -5.95 4.88 6.27
CA GLU A 139 -6.33 3.67 7.01
C GLU A 139 -7.39 2.77 6.33
N GLU A 140 -7.70 2.94 5.04
CA GLU A 140 -8.76 2.21 4.33
C GLU A 140 -8.28 0.96 3.59
N VAL A 141 -6.98 0.76 3.34
CA VAL A 141 -6.46 -0.56 2.96
C VAL A 141 -6.23 -1.41 4.22
N THR A 142 -7.20 -1.41 5.13
CA THR A 142 -7.21 -2.35 6.25
C THR A 142 -7.27 -3.78 5.73
N ALA A 143 -6.73 -4.70 6.53
CA ALA A 143 -6.90 -6.14 6.35
C ALA A 143 -8.36 -6.54 6.04
N ASP A 144 -9.33 -5.71 6.43
CA ASP A 144 -10.77 -5.84 6.15
C ASP A 144 -11.15 -5.72 4.67
N GLU A 145 -10.65 -4.76 3.89
CA GLU A 145 -10.96 -4.69 2.44
C GLU A 145 -10.33 -5.85 1.67
N ILE A 146 -9.14 -6.27 2.12
CA ILE A 146 -8.41 -7.42 1.59
C ILE A 146 -9.17 -8.72 1.95
N ALA A 147 -9.65 -8.83 3.17
CA ALA A 147 -10.47 -9.95 3.62
C ALA A 147 -11.83 -9.97 2.93
N GLU A 148 -12.39 -8.82 2.56
CA GLU A 148 -13.65 -8.76 1.81
C GLU A 148 -13.48 -9.32 0.39
N VAL A 149 -12.37 -8.98 -0.29
CA VAL A 149 -12.03 -9.55 -1.62
C VAL A 149 -11.74 -11.05 -1.54
N VAL A 150 -10.98 -11.49 -0.54
CA VAL A 150 -10.64 -12.92 -0.35
C VAL A 150 -11.85 -13.74 0.13
N SER A 151 -12.73 -13.17 0.96
CA SER A 151 -13.97 -13.81 1.44
C SER A 151 -14.97 -14.01 0.31
N ARG A 152 -15.10 -13.02 -0.59
CA ARG A 152 -16.03 -13.09 -1.74
C ARG A 152 -15.62 -14.16 -2.76
N TRP A 153 -14.34 -14.52 -2.83
CA TRP A 153 -13.82 -15.51 -3.80
C TRP A 153 -13.62 -16.91 -3.23
N THR A 154 -13.33 -17.04 -1.93
CA THR A 154 -13.17 -18.34 -1.26
C THR A 154 -14.46 -18.85 -0.61
N GLY A 155 -15.47 -18.00 -0.45
CA GLY A 155 -16.73 -18.31 0.25
C GLY A 155 -16.57 -18.43 1.77
N ILE A 156 -15.38 -18.13 2.32
CA ILE A 156 -15.09 -18.19 3.74
C ILE A 156 -15.43 -16.81 4.34
N PRO A 157 -16.35 -16.71 5.32
CA PRO A 157 -16.74 -15.43 5.90
C PRO A 157 -15.55 -14.70 6.54
N VAL A 158 -15.45 -13.39 6.34
CA VAL A 158 -14.43 -12.50 6.96
C VAL A 158 -14.32 -12.74 8.47
N SER A 159 -15.45 -13.02 9.13
CA SER A 159 -15.51 -13.36 10.55
C SER A 159 -14.69 -14.59 10.96
N LYS A 160 -14.45 -15.55 10.05
CA LYS A 160 -13.61 -16.75 10.28
C LYS A 160 -12.11 -16.53 10.00
N MET A 161 -11.75 -15.46 9.28
CA MET A 161 -10.35 -15.05 9.07
C MET A 161 -9.85 -14.14 10.18
N MET A 162 -10.73 -13.29 10.72
CA MET A 162 -10.45 -12.38 11.84
C MET A 162 -10.31 -13.09 13.21
N GLN A 163 -10.78 -14.33 13.32
CA GLN A 163 -10.54 -15.16 14.52
C GLN A 163 -9.08 -15.58 14.59
N SER A 164 -8.39 -15.10 15.62
CA SER A 164 -7.01 -15.48 15.93
C SER A 164 -6.88 -17.00 16.06
N GLU A 165 -5.75 -17.59 15.65
CA GLU A 165 -5.50 -19.05 15.83
C GLU A 165 -5.64 -19.51 17.30
N LYS A 166 -5.51 -18.58 18.26
CA LYS A 166 -5.77 -18.82 19.68
C LYS A 166 -7.24 -19.14 19.96
N ASP A 167 -8.18 -18.48 19.29
CA ASP A 167 -9.62 -18.70 19.50
C ASP A 167 -10.09 -20.00 18.84
N LYS A 168 -9.48 -20.40 17.71
CA LYS A 168 -9.76 -21.68 17.05
C LYS A 168 -9.37 -22.89 17.91
N LEU A 169 -8.34 -22.75 18.75
CA LEU A 169 -7.94 -23.81 19.70
C LEU A 169 -8.88 -23.89 20.91
N LEU A 170 -9.40 -22.75 21.38
CA LEU A 170 -10.32 -22.68 22.53
C LEU A 170 -11.70 -23.29 22.23
N HIS A 171 -12.19 -23.20 20.99
CA HIS A 171 -13.52 -23.72 20.62
C HIS A 171 -13.49 -25.15 20.07
N LEU A 172 -12.31 -25.78 19.96
CA LEU A 172 -12.22 -27.18 19.53
C LEU A 172 -12.66 -28.16 20.64
N GLU A 173 -12.73 -27.69 21.90
CA GLU A 173 -13.24 -28.47 23.03
C GLU A 173 -14.77 -28.43 23.15
N ASP A 174 -15.45 -27.50 22.46
CA ASP A 174 -16.90 -27.30 22.54
C ASP A 174 -17.70 -28.00 21.41
N GLU A 175 -17.03 -28.59 20.41
CA GLU A 175 -17.66 -29.34 19.30
C GLU A 175 -17.53 -30.88 19.43
N LEU A 176 -17.23 -31.40 20.62
CA LEU A 176 -17.31 -32.83 20.97
C LEU A 176 -18.60 -33.16 21.74
#